data_AF-A0A378KXQ3-F1
#
_entry.id   AF-A0A378KXQ3-F1
#
_cell.length_a   1.000
_cell.length_b   1.000
_cell.length_c   1.000
_cell.angle_alpha   90.00
_cell.angle_beta   90.00
_cell.angle_gamma   90.00
#
_symmetry.space_group_name_H-M   'P 1'
#
loop_
_entity.id
_entity.type
_entity.pdbx_description
1 polymer ?
#
loop_
_entity_poly.entity_id
_entity_poly.type
_entity_poly.pdbx_seq_one_letter_code
_entity_poly.pdbx_strand_id
1 'polypeptide(L)'
;MYRFWMKLIFSCFILLFSVHVSNAGFLGDAVLDDDSTPYLTEINPLSTPQAYYEQHKDQMDVVPDGVGLQILFKSGNTSYLLAGPRAHRLLTLNGGKIEHTDLSFARQLQEEFFEETFGVFEILIRRNTLYLRINKQIYPLHFYKDKTLVHYKPGQFAYVTFTAEVRENIDQIMLDSLANQLSPTALYWEQLGSYLFNRVRAAPHGDGFSEYWLQQRESLDLLLADLTNQYDVLIQRGQLLITPEQAFEVDQLDQAWDKLRGISSYGELKNCFQNTVGRYSERAGYYVLDAKQVLAAAKTSQSVLDIHGQPVADSIFNLETVLVVFSSIFNEHSAIKEYIP
;
A
#
# COMPACT_ATOMS: atom_id res chain seq x y z
N MET A 1 57.21 1.93 -24.40
CA MET A 1 57.32 0.69 -23.59
C MET A 1 56.59 0.95 -22.29
N TYR A 2 55.31 0.56 -22.19
CA TYR A 2 54.84 -0.79 -21.84
C TYR A 2 55.04 -1.13 -20.35
N ARG A 3 53.89 -1.24 -19.65
CA ARG A 3 53.54 -2.20 -18.58
C ARG A 3 54.46 -2.21 -17.36
N PHE A 4 53.96 -1.96 -16.15
CA PHE A 4 53.09 -2.86 -15.36
C PHE A 4 52.39 -1.94 -14.32
N TRP A 5 51.07 -1.74 -14.18
CA TRP A 5 49.89 -2.61 -14.29
C TRP A 5 50.07 -3.96 -13.57
N MET A 6 49.69 -4.00 -12.27
CA MET A 6 48.94 -5.10 -11.62
C MET A 6 49.00 -5.02 -10.07
N LYS A 7 48.56 -3.91 -9.45
CA LYS A 7 48.03 -3.91 -8.07
C LYS A 7 46.95 -2.82 -7.88
N LEU A 8 46.14 -2.63 -8.91
CA LEU A 8 44.96 -1.75 -8.91
C LEU A 8 43.70 -2.62 -9.04
N ILE A 9 43.59 -3.61 -8.16
CA ILE A 9 42.44 -4.51 -8.08
C ILE A 9 42.22 -4.77 -6.59
N PHE A 10 40.99 -4.49 -6.16
CA PHE A 10 40.41 -4.79 -4.84
C PHE A 10 40.98 -3.99 -3.67
N SER A 11 40.29 -2.90 -3.28
CA SER A 11 39.88 -2.65 -1.87
C SER A 11 39.37 -1.24 -1.57
N CYS A 12 39.36 -0.28 -2.51
CA CYS A 12 38.88 1.09 -2.21
C CYS A 12 37.71 1.59 -3.07
N PHE A 13 36.95 0.68 -3.70
CA PHE A 13 35.74 1.00 -4.47
C PHE A 13 34.45 0.60 -3.71
N ILE A 14 34.45 0.78 -2.39
CA ILE A 14 33.22 0.94 -1.61
C ILE A 14 33.22 2.41 -1.17
N LEU A 15 33.11 3.28 -2.18
CA LEU A 15 32.58 4.62 -1.95
C LEU A 15 31.14 4.40 -1.53
N LEU A 16 30.94 4.51 -0.22
CA LEU A 16 29.67 4.72 0.45
C LEU A 16 28.88 5.78 -0.32
N PHE A 17 28.10 5.34 -1.31
CA PHE A 17 26.76 5.86 -1.50
C PHE A 17 25.96 5.39 -0.29
N SER A 18 26.25 6.01 0.86
CA SER A 18 25.23 6.25 1.85
C SER A 18 24.21 7.11 1.13
N VAL A 19 23.19 6.46 0.58
CA VAL A 19 21.93 7.09 0.23
C VAL A 19 21.55 7.88 1.46
N HIS A 20 21.82 9.18 1.41
CA HIS A 20 21.24 10.14 2.32
C HIS A 20 19.76 10.14 1.96
N VAL A 21 19.04 9.14 2.51
CA VAL A 21 17.63 9.28 2.81
C VAL A 21 17.60 10.52 3.70
N SER A 22 17.26 11.63 3.08
CA SER A 22 17.15 12.89 3.78
C SER A 22 16.06 12.68 4.82
N ASN A 23 16.48 12.64 6.09
CA ASN A 23 15.65 12.84 7.26
C ASN A 23 15.09 14.28 7.24
N ALA A 24 14.38 14.64 6.18
CA ALA A 24 13.42 15.73 6.22
C ALA A 24 12.20 15.18 6.94
N GLY A 25 12.12 15.54 8.22
CA GLY A 25 11.12 15.07 9.17
C GLY A 25 9.73 14.96 8.58
N PHE A 26 9.19 13.74 8.64
CA PHE A 26 7.78 13.46 8.61
C PHE A 26 7.18 14.08 9.89
N LEU A 27 6.80 15.36 9.81
CA LEU A 27 6.03 16.07 10.83
C LEU A 27 4.94 16.83 10.10
N GLY A 28 3.91 16.07 9.77
CA GLY A 28 2.70 16.55 9.14
C GLY A 28 1.73 15.40 8.95
N ASP A 29 1.69 14.48 9.93
CA ASP A 29 0.58 13.57 10.07
C ASP A 29 -0.66 14.47 10.16
N ALA A 30 -1.58 14.30 9.22
CA ALA A 30 -2.97 14.41 9.61
C ALA A 30 -3.16 13.32 10.66
N VAL A 31 -2.79 13.62 11.90
CA VAL A 31 -3.24 12.89 13.07
C VAL A 31 -4.74 13.04 12.97
N LEU A 32 -5.41 12.00 12.51
CA LEU A 32 -6.81 11.84 12.83
C LEU A 32 -6.81 11.82 14.36
N ASP A 33 -7.18 12.95 14.98
CA ASP A 33 -7.52 12.99 16.39
C ASP A 33 -8.67 11.97 16.56
N ASP A 34 -8.32 10.73 16.88
CA ASP A 34 -9.17 9.55 16.86
C ASP A 34 -9.73 9.32 18.26
N ASP A 35 -10.87 9.95 18.55
CA ASP A 35 -11.78 9.46 19.60
C ASP A 35 -12.62 8.26 19.10
N SER A 36 -12.24 7.65 17.97
CA SER A 36 -12.92 6.50 17.39
C SER A 36 -12.40 5.19 17.97
N THR A 37 -13.33 4.32 18.37
CA THR A 37 -12.98 3.00 18.91
C THR A 37 -13.14 1.94 17.82
N PRO A 38 -12.06 1.30 17.35
CA PRO A 38 -12.17 0.17 16.43
C PRO A 38 -12.80 -1.03 17.15
N TYR A 39 -13.69 -1.75 16.48
CA TYR A 39 -14.35 -2.94 17.05
C TYR A 39 -14.44 -4.10 16.06
N LEU A 40 -14.45 -5.32 16.59
CA LEU A 40 -14.58 -6.54 15.81
C LEU A 40 -16.05 -6.92 15.61
N THR A 41 -16.42 -7.34 14.40
CA THR A 41 -17.77 -7.77 14.06
C THR A 41 -17.76 -8.79 12.91
N GLU A 42 -18.93 -9.36 12.58
CA GLU A 42 -19.13 -10.19 11.39
C GLU A 42 -19.80 -9.37 10.28
N ILE A 43 -19.11 -9.26 9.14
CA ILE A 43 -19.67 -8.63 7.94
C ILE A 43 -19.64 -9.65 6.81
N ASN A 44 -20.74 -9.72 6.05
CA ASN A 44 -20.75 -10.50 4.81
C ASN A 44 -20.05 -9.68 3.70
N PRO A 45 -18.87 -10.09 3.19
CA PRO A 45 -18.19 -9.33 2.14
C PRO A 45 -18.98 -9.32 0.81
N LEU A 46 -20.00 -10.17 0.64
CA LEU A 46 -20.82 -10.21 -0.56
C LEU A 46 -22.03 -9.26 -0.51
N SER A 47 -22.30 -8.61 0.62
CA SER A 47 -23.36 -7.58 0.70
C SER A 47 -22.85 -6.21 0.26
N THR A 48 -23.75 -5.35 -0.19
CA THR A 48 -23.49 -3.92 -0.43
C THR A 48 -23.29 -3.18 0.90
N PRO A 49 -22.47 -2.11 0.93
CA PRO A 49 -22.35 -1.19 2.06
C PRO A 49 -23.70 -0.69 2.58
N GLN A 50 -24.61 -0.34 1.67
CA GLN A 50 -25.95 0.14 2.01
C GLN A 50 -26.76 -0.92 2.76
N ALA A 51 -26.87 -2.14 2.21
CA ALA A 51 -27.58 -3.23 2.87
C ALA A 51 -27.00 -3.59 4.25
N TYR A 52 -25.67 -3.54 4.42
CA TYR A 52 -25.05 -3.75 5.72
C TYR A 52 -25.41 -2.63 6.70
N TYR A 53 -25.29 -1.37 6.29
CA TYR A 53 -25.68 -0.22 7.10
C TYR A 53 -27.14 -0.29 7.54
N GLU A 54 -28.07 -0.58 6.62
CA GLU A 54 -29.51 -0.67 6.94
C GLU A 54 -29.83 -1.71 8.02
N GLN A 55 -29.06 -2.80 8.07
CA GLN A 55 -29.20 -3.85 9.09
C GLN A 55 -28.61 -3.44 10.45
N HIS A 56 -27.68 -2.49 10.48
CA HIS A 56 -26.89 -2.13 11.67
C HIS A 56 -26.96 -0.63 12.03
N LYS A 57 -27.89 0.12 11.43
CA LYS A 57 -28.04 1.57 11.61
C LYS A 57 -28.30 2.01 13.06
N ASP A 58 -28.76 1.09 13.90
CA ASP A 58 -28.96 1.36 15.34
C ASP A 58 -27.62 1.28 16.13
N GLN A 59 -26.54 0.81 15.48
CA GLN A 59 -25.20 0.64 16.03
C GLN A 59 -24.16 1.51 15.31
N MET A 60 -24.52 2.09 14.16
CA MET A 60 -23.62 2.89 13.31
C MET A 60 -24.38 4.08 12.72
N ASP A 61 -23.84 5.29 12.92
CA ASP A 61 -24.43 6.53 12.39
C ASP A 61 -23.98 6.84 10.94
N VAL A 62 -23.01 6.08 10.41
CA VAL A 62 -22.37 6.35 9.11
C VAL A 62 -22.28 5.06 8.29
N VAL A 63 -22.59 5.16 6.99
CA VAL A 63 -22.38 4.08 6.03
C VAL A 63 -20.86 3.85 5.87
N PRO A 64 -20.38 2.60 5.84
CA PRO A 64 -18.99 2.33 5.48
C PRO A 64 -18.56 3.09 4.22
N ASP A 65 -17.49 3.87 4.33
CA ASP A 65 -16.87 4.68 3.27
C ASP A 65 -15.49 4.13 2.86
N GLY A 66 -15.09 2.97 3.37
CA GLY A 66 -13.91 2.27 2.88
C GLY A 66 -13.89 0.78 3.19
N VAL A 67 -13.17 0.03 2.36
CA VAL A 67 -13.04 -1.43 2.49
C VAL A 67 -11.60 -1.88 2.30
N GLY A 68 -11.16 -2.85 3.10
CA GLY A 68 -9.85 -3.45 2.94
C GLY A 68 -9.74 -4.92 3.31
N LEU A 69 -8.65 -5.54 2.87
CA LEU A 69 -8.39 -6.96 3.08
C LEU A 69 -6.96 -7.19 3.53
N GLN A 70 -6.79 -7.89 4.64
CA GLN A 70 -5.54 -8.49 5.10
C GLN A 70 -5.54 -9.97 4.74
N ILE A 71 -4.45 -10.48 4.17
CA ILE A 71 -4.30 -11.89 3.81
C ILE A 71 -3.11 -12.48 4.56
N LEU A 72 -3.39 -13.54 5.32
CA LEU A 72 -2.37 -14.36 5.95
C LEU A 72 -2.01 -15.54 5.03
N PHE A 73 -0.74 -15.64 4.69
CA PHE A 73 -0.17 -16.75 3.92
C PHE A 73 0.47 -17.75 4.87
N LYS A 74 0.12 -19.04 4.77
CA LYS A 74 0.77 -20.09 5.55
C LYS A 74 2.04 -20.57 4.88
N SER A 75 3.11 -20.67 5.63
CA SER A 75 4.31 -21.40 5.21
C SER A 75 4.82 -22.21 6.40
N GLY A 76 4.57 -23.52 6.37
CA GLY A 76 4.77 -24.40 7.51
C GLY A 76 3.85 -24.01 8.68
N ASN A 77 4.45 -23.73 9.84
CA ASN A 77 3.70 -23.32 11.05
C ASN A 77 3.62 -21.79 11.22
N THR A 78 4.19 -21.03 10.28
CA THR A 78 4.27 -19.57 10.36
C THR A 78 3.21 -18.93 9.46
N SER A 79 2.66 -17.80 9.91
CA SER A 79 1.69 -17.01 9.16
C SER A 79 2.36 -15.72 8.73
N TYR A 80 2.42 -15.50 7.43
CA TYR A 80 3.06 -14.34 6.83
C TYR A 80 2.02 -13.35 6.32
N LEU A 81 2.34 -12.07 6.41
CA LEU A 81 1.60 -10.97 5.82
C LEU A 81 2.49 -10.33 4.74
N LEU A 82 1.93 -10.03 3.57
CA LEU A 82 2.62 -9.18 2.60
C LEU A 82 2.10 -7.75 2.74
N ALA A 83 2.91 -6.82 3.24
CA ALA A 83 2.52 -5.44 3.48
C ALA A 83 3.23 -4.45 2.58
N GLY A 84 2.48 -3.63 1.85
CA GLY A 84 2.95 -2.34 1.34
C GLY A 84 2.49 -1.24 2.31
N PRO A 85 3.32 -0.26 2.69
CA PRO A 85 2.94 0.75 3.68
C PRO A 85 1.97 1.76 3.06
N ARG A 86 0.86 2.10 3.73
CA ARG A 86 0.04 3.30 3.45
C ARG A 86 0.12 4.06 4.75
N ALA A 87 0.51 5.33 4.69
CA ALA A 87 0.68 6.14 5.89
C ALA A 87 -0.58 6.05 6.79
N HIS A 88 -0.40 5.60 8.04
CA HIS A 88 -1.35 5.67 9.16
C HIS A 88 -2.76 5.08 8.99
N ARG A 89 -3.06 4.34 7.91
CA ARG A 89 -4.35 3.65 7.78
C ARG A 89 -4.33 2.37 8.60
N LEU A 90 -5.50 1.89 9.05
CA LEU A 90 -5.68 0.58 9.68
C LEU A 90 -4.82 -0.46 8.97
N LEU A 91 -4.32 -1.50 9.66
CA LEU A 91 -3.51 -2.55 9.02
C LEU A 91 -4.28 -3.10 7.80
N THR A 92 -4.07 -2.57 6.60
CA THR A 92 -4.90 -2.85 5.44
C THR A 92 -3.94 -3.05 4.32
N LEU A 93 -3.87 -4.28 3.83
CA LEU A 93 -3.02 -4.55 2.69
C LEU A 93 -3.56 -3.90 1.43
N ASN A 94 -4.87 -3.67 1.38
CA ASN A 94 -5.56 -2.96 0.31
C ASN A 94 -6.73 -2.24 0.94
N GLY A 95 -6.95 -0.98 0.59
CA GLY A 95 -7.86 -0.13 1.34
C GLY A 95 -8.43 1.02 0.55
N GLY A 96 -9.56 0.78 -0.10
CA GLY A 96 -10.24 1.74 -0.95
C GLY A 96 -11.29 2.56 -0.24
N LYS A 97 -11.69 3.65 -0.90
CA LYS A 97 -12.92 4.36 -0.57
C LYS A 97 -14.11 3.59 -1.15
N ILE A 98 -15.23 3.56 -0.44
CA ILE A 98 -16.48 3.07 -0.99
C ILE A 98 -17.11 4.16 -1.86
N GLU A 99 -16.75 4.17 -3.15
CA GLU A 99 -17.30 5.13 -4.11
C GLU A 99 -18.68 4.74 -4.61
N HIS A 100 -18.98 3.44 -4.61
CA HIS A 100 -20.19 2.86 -5.19
C HIS A 100 -20.98 2.08 -4.13
N THR A 101 -21.98 2.71 -3.53
CA THR A 101 -22.81 2.11 -2.48
C THR A 101 -23.70 0.96 -2.99
N ASP A 102 -23.88 0.85 -4.30
CA ASP A 102 -24.60 -0.20 -5.00
C ASP A 102 -23.75 -1.46 -5.28
N LEU A 103 -22.42 -1.38 -5.11
CA LEU A 103 -21.52 -2.51 -5.29
C LEU A 103 -21.22 -3.22 -3.97
N SER A 104 -21.14 -4.55 -3.99
CA SER A 104 -20.72 -5.35 -2.84
C SER A 104 -19.29 -5.01 -2.39
N PHE A 105 -18.99 -5.13 -1.09
CA PHE A 105 -17.63 -4.97 -0.54
C PHE A 105 -16.58 -5.80 -1.31
N ALA A 106 -16.89 -7.05 -1.67
CA ALA A 106 -16.00 -7.95 -2.40
C ALA A 106 -15.59 -7.44 -3.77
N ARG A 107 -16.46 -6.70 -4.47
CA ARG A 107 -16.15 -6.16 -5.80
C ARG A 107 -15.19 -4.98 -5.71
N GLN A 108 -15.43 -4.10 -4.75
CA GLN A 108 -14.53 -2.97 -4.50
C GLN A 108 -13.17 -3.47 -3.99
N LEU A 109 -13.16 -4.47 -3.11
CA LEU A 109 -11.94 -5.18 -2.74
C LEU A 109 -11.19 -5.73 -3.95
N GLN A 110 -11.87 -6.33 -4.92
CA GLN A 110 -11.24 -6.86 -6.13
C GLN A 110 -10.53 -5.78 -6.94
N GLU A 111 -11.19 -4.63 -7.13
CA GLU A 111 -10.65 -3.49 -7.86
C GLU A 111 -9.41 -2.94 -7.14
N GLU A 112 -9.50 -2.68 -5.84
CA GLU A 112 -8.39 -2.18 -5.02
C GLU A 112 -7.19 -3.14 -5.00
N PHE A 113 -7.43 -4.45 -4.75
CA PHE A 113 -6.36 -5.44 -4.70
C PHE A 113 -5.61 -5.54 -6.03
N PHE A 114 -6.34 -5.46 -7.15
CA PHE A 114 -5.74 -5.49 -8.48
C PHE A 114 -4.84 -4.28 -8.71
N GLU A 115 -5.33 -3.08 -8.40
CA GLU A 115 -4.60 -1.83 -8.62
C GLU A 115 -3.35 -1.74 -7.74
N GLU A 116 -3.51 -1.95 -6.44
CA GLU A 116 -2.44 -1.78 -5.47
C GLU A 116 -1.32 -2.80 -5.66
N THR A 117 -1.67 -4.02 -6.08
CA THR A 117 -0.69 -5.10 -6.30
C THR A 117 -0.21 -5.17 -7.75
N PHE A 118 -0.49 -4.12 -8.55
CA PHE A 118 -0.05 -4.03 -9.94
C PHE A 118 -0.48 -5.25 -10.79
N GLY A 119 -1.67 -5.79 -10.49
CA GLY A 119 -2.24 -6.96 -11.13
C GLY A 119 -1.61 -8.30 -10.75
N VAL A 120 -0.63 -8.34 -9.83
CA VAL A 120 -0.02 -9.60 -9.37
C VAL A 120 -1.01 -10.43 -8.57
N PHE A 121 -1.83 -9.76 -7.76
CA PHE A 121 -2.92 -10.37 -7.03
C PHE A 121 -4.26 -9.95 -7.56
N GLU A 122 -5.15 -10.92 -7.70
CA GLU A 122 -6.51 -10.66 -8.12
C GLU A 122 -7.48 -11.42 -7.24
N ILE A 123 -8.53 -10.74 -6.79
CA ILE A 123 -9.64 -11.39 -6.11
C ILE A 123 -10.62 -11.87 -7.17
N LEU A 124 -10.92 -13.17 -7.20
CA LEU A 124 -11.92 -13.76 -8.07
C LEU A 124 -13.14 -14.17 -7.24
N ILE A 125 -14.33 -13.81 -7.70
CA ILE A 125 -15.58 -14.19 -7.04
C ILE A 125 -16.23 -15.32 -7.85
N ARG A 126 -16.40 -16.51 -7.24
CA ARG A 126 -17.11 -17.64 -7.88
C ARG A 126 -18.08 -18.27 -6.89
N ARG A 127 -19.36 -18.35 -7.26
CA ARG A 127 -20.41 -19.07 -6.50
C ARG A 127 -20.38 -18.76 -4.99
N ASN A 128 -20.28 -17.48 -4.63
CA ASN A 128 -20.20 -16.96 -3.26
C ASN A 128 -18.92 -17.27 -2.48
N THR A 129 -17.86 -17.72 -3.16
CA THR A 129 -16.53 -17.88 -2.58
C THR A 129 -15.57 -16.90 -3.26
N LEU A 130 -14.72 -16.27 -2.47
CA LEU A 130 -13.64 -15.44 -2.96
C LEU A 130 -12.37 -16.29 -3.07
N TYR A 131 -11.60 -16.05 -4.12
CA TYR A 131 -10.33 -16.69 -4.37
C TYR A 131 -9.28 -15.63 -4.60
N LEU A 132 -8.06 -15.87 -4.12
CA LEU A 132 -6.89 -15.10 -4.49
C LEU A 132 -6.22 -15.78 -5.67
N ARG A 133 -6.08 -15.07 -6.78
CA ARG A 133 -5.18 -15.46 -7.86
C ARG A 133 -3.83 -14.80 -7.62
N ILE A 134 -2.79 -15.62 -7.60
CA ILE A 134 -1.40 -15.16 -7.63
C ILE A 134 -0.78 -15.73 -8.91
N ASN A 135 -0.42 -14.86 -9.85
CA ASN A 135 0.02 -15.29 -11.17
C ASN A 135 -1.01 -16.26 -11.82
N LYS A 136 -0.64 -17.54 -12.01
CA LYS A 136 -1.51 -18.59 -12.59
C LYS A 136 -2.16 -19.50 -11.55
N GLN A 137 -1.84 -19.34 -10.27
CA GLN A 137 -2.35 -20.18 -9.19
C GLN A 137 -3.55 -19.50 -8.52
N ILE A 138 -4.53 -20.30 -8.12
CA ILE A 138 -5.77 -19.82 -7.50
C ILE A 138 -5.90 -20.49 -6.14
N TYR A 139 -6.05 -19.68 -5.10
CA TYR A 139 -6.19 -20.09 -3.72
C TYR A 139 -7.56 -19.69 -3.19
N PRO A 140 -8.33 -20.60 -2.58
CA PRO A 140 -9.54 -20.21 -1.87
C PRO A 140 -9.19 -19.30 -0.68
N LEU A 141 -9.89 -18.19 -0.54
CA LEU A 141 -9.74 -17.31 0.62
C LEU A 141 -10.70 -17.73 1.72
N HIS A 142 -10.14 -17.99 2.90
CA HIS A 142 -10.90 -18.30 4.10
C HIS A 142 -10.98 -17.05 4.98
N PHE A 143 -12.12 -16.39 4.98
CA PHE A 143 -12.37 -15.20 5.81
C PHE A 143 -12.59 -15.61 7.26
N TYR A 144 -11.89 -14.92 8.17
CA TYR A 144 -12.19 -14.97 9.60
C TYR A 144 -13.33 -14.01 9.89
N LYS A 145 -14.55 -14.53 9.76
CA LYS A 145 -15.79 -13.75 9.86
C LYS A 145 -15.86 -12.89 11.13
N ASP A 146 -15.45 -13.45 12.26
CA ASP A 146 -15.42 -12.82 13.58
C ASP A 146 -14.18 -11.92 13.82
N LYS A 147 -13.36 -11.70 12.80
CA LYS A 147 -12.14 -10.87 12.83
C LYS A 147 -12.20 -9.73 11.82
N THR A 148 -13.41 -9.32 11.43
CA THR A 148 -13.61 -8.12 10.61
C THR A 148 -13.57 -6.90 11.52
N LEU A 149 -12.72 -5.93 11.21
CA LEU A 149 -12.57 -4.71 12.00
C LEU A 149 -13.37 -3.57 11.36
N VAL A 150 -14.18 -2.89 12.16
CA VAL A 150 -14.81 -1.64 11.78
C VAL A 150 -14.21 -0.51 12.61
N HIS A 151 -13.69 0.50 11.94
CA HIS A 151 -13.22 1.72 12.58
C HIS A 151 -14.07 2.89 12.08
N TYR A 152 -14.80 3.53 12.99
CA TYR A 152 -15.72 4.61 12.62
C TYR A 152 -15.53 5.81 13.54
N LYS A 153 -15.64 7.01 12.96
CA LYS A 153 -15.72 8.26 13.69
C LYS A 153 -17.07 8.92 13.43
N PRO A 154 -17.84 9.29 14.48
CA PRO A 154 -19.15 9.93 14.31
C PRO A 154 -19.08 11.14 13.37
N GLY A 155 -19.97 11.18 12.38
CA GLY A 155 -20.07 12.27 11.40
C GLY A 155 -18.96 12.32 10.35
N GLN A 156 -18.09 11.31 10.26
CA GLN A 156 -17.01 11.26 9.25
C GLN A 156 -17.14 10.02 8.34
N PHE A 157 -16.44 8.94 8.68
CA PHE A 157 -16.30 7.76 7.84
C PHE A 157 -16.26 6.50 8.71
N ALA A 158 -16.66 5.37 8.13
CA ALA A 158 -16.44 4.05 8.68
C ALA A 158 -15.60 3.22 7.70
N TYR A 159 -14.50 2.64 8.18
CA TYR A 159 -13.61 1.80 7.41
C TYR A 159 -13.75 0.34 7.85
N VAL A 160 -13.91 -0.56 6.88
CA VAL A 160 -14.12 -2.00 7.12
C VAL A 160 -12.91 -2.80 6.63
N THR A 161 -12.22 -3.50 7.52
CA THR A 161 -11.11 -4.41 7.17
C THR A 161 -11.51 -5.85 7.40
N PHE A 162 -11.37 -6.68 6.38
CA PHE A 162 -11.49 -8.13 6.50
C PHE A 162 -10.11 -8.77 6.72
N THR A 163 -10.07 -9.86 7.47
CA THR A 163 -8.90 -10.75 7.51
C THR A 163 -9.25 -12.09 6.90
N ALA A 164 -8.41 -12.55 5.98
CA ALA A 164 -8.53 -13.86 5.34
C ALA A 164 -7.20 -14.62 5.41
N GLU A 165 -7.28 -15.93 5.18
CA GLU A 165 -6.14 -16.84 5.16
C GLU A 165 -6.15 -17.66 3.87
N VAL A 166 -4.97 -17.84 3.28
CA VAL A 166 -4.68 -18.91 2.32
C VAL A 166 -4.22 -20.12 3.13
N ARG A 167 -5.05 -21.17 3.18
CA ARG A 167 -4.81 -22.36 4.01
C ARG A 167 -3.80 -23.31 3.41
N GLU A 168 -3.68 -23.32 2.08
CA GLU A 168 -2.63 -24.02 1.40
C GLU A 168 -1.28 -23.41 1.78
N ASN A 169 -0.29 -24.26 2.04
CA ASN A 169 1.07 -23.79 2.27
C ASN A 169 1.61 -23.13 0.99
N ILE A 170 2.04 -21.88 1.14
CA ILE A 170 2.80 -21.14 0.15
C ILE A 170 4.28 -21.28 0.50
N ASP A 171 5.06 -21.75 -0.47
CA ASP A 171 6.50 -21.90 -0.32
C ASP A 171 7.16 -20.54 -0.05
N GLN A 172 8.19 -20.55 0.80
CA GLN A 172 8.90 -19.32 1.15
C GLN A 172 9.52 -18.63 -0.07
N ILE A 173 9.94 -19.41 -1.07
CA ILE A 173 10.42 -18.92 -2.37
C ILE A 173 9.35 -18.08 -3.10
N MET A 174 8.07 -18.47 -2.99
CA MET A 174 6.98 -17.69 -3.60
C MET A 174 6.75 -16.39 -2.83
N LEU A 175 6.76 -16.42 -1.50
CA LEU A 175 6.66 -15.22 -0.69
C LEU A 175 7.79 -14.23 -0.99
N ASP A 176 9.03 -14.72 -1.06
CA ASP A 176 10.21 -13.94 -1.44
C ASP A 176 10.05 -13.38 -2.86
N SER A 177 9.58 -14.21 -3.81
CA SER A 177 9.36 -13.77 -5.18
C SER A 177 8.33 -12.65 -5.28
N LEU A 178 7.28 -12.68 -4.45
CA LEU A 178 6.22 -11.66 -4.46
C LEU A 178 6.73 -10.32 -3.97
N ALA A 179 7.49 -10.29 -2.86
CA ALA A 179 8.13 -9.06 -2.38
C ALA A 179 9.07 -8.47 -3.44
N ASN A 180 9.91 -9.32 -4.06
CA ASN A 180 10.89 -8.90 -5.07
C ASN A 180 10.25 -8.46 -6.39
N GLN A 181 9.03 -8.93 -6.70
CA GLN A 181 8.29 -8.54 -7.89
C GLN A 181 7.57 -7.20 -7.69
N LEU A 182 6.96 -6.97 -6.53
CA LEU A 182 6.15 -5.78 -6.26
C LEU A 182 6.98 -4.55 -5.85
N SER A 183 7.99 -4.75 -5.01
CA SER A 183 8.78 -3.64 -4.42
C SER A 183 9.43 -2.72 -5.46
N PRO A 184 10.03 -3.20 -6.56
CA PRO A 184 10.65 -2.32 -7.54
C PRO A 184 9.65 -1.36 -8.20
N THR A 185 8.43 -1.85 -8.50
CA THR A 185 7.37 -1.00 -9.08
C THR A 185 6.86 0.01 -8.05
N ALA A 186 6.67 -0.40 -6.80
CA ALA A 186 6.24 0.50 -5.72
C ALA A 186 7.25 1.63 -5.49
N LEU A 187 8.53 1.29 -5.32
CA LEU A 187 9.61 2.26 -5.12
C LEU A 187 9.80 3.20 -6.31
N TYR A 188 9.59 2.70 -7.53
CA TYR A 188 9.64 3.52 -8.74
C TYR A 188 8.54 4.60 -8.72
N TRP A 189 7.30 4.21 -8.45
CA TRP A 189 6.16 5.13 -8.44
C TRP A 189 6.14 6.05 -7.21
N GLU A 190 6.61 5.60 -6.05
CA GLU A 190 6.67 6.40 -4.81
C GLU A 190 7.48 7.68 -5.01
N GLN A 191 8.61 7.62 -5.73
CA GLN A 191 9.44 8.79 -6.00
C GLN A 191 8.66 9.90 -6.71
N LEU A 192 7.89 9.54 -7.75
CA LEU A 192 7.05 10.49 -8.46
C LEU A 192 5.84 10.93 -7.64
N GLY A 193 5.23 10.01 -6.89
CA GLY A 193 4.10 10.32 -6.01
C GLY A 193 4.46 11.30 -4.91
N SER A 194 5.54 11.06 -4.19
CA SER A 194 6.06 11.93 -3.13
C SER A 194 6.48 13.30 -3.67
N TYR A 195 7.04 13.35 -4.88
CA TYR A 195 7.25 14.62 -5.57
C TYR A 195 5.92 15.35 -5.77
N LEU A 196 4.96 14.75 -6.48
CA LEU A 196 3.69 15.39 -6.84
C LEU A 196 2.85 15.76 -5.63
N PHE A 197 2.77 14.90 -4.61
CA PHE A 197 2.00 15.15 -3.38
C PHE A 197 2.41 16.48 -2.71
N ASN A 198 3.72 16.69 -2.54
CA ASN A 198 4.24 17.92 -1.97
C ASN A 198 3.89 19.15 -2.81
N ARG A 199 3.86 19.00 -4.14
CA ARG A 199 3.51 20.10 -5.06
C ARG A 199 2.02 20.38 -5.07
N VAL A 200 1.16 19.35 -5.06
CA VAL A 200 -0.29 19.49 -4.92
C VAL A 200 -0.65 20.29 -3.67
N ARG A 201 0.02 20.03 -2.54
CA ARG A 201 -0.23 20.76 -1.29
C ARG A 201 0.17 22.23 -1.35
N ALA A 202 1.22 22.56 -2.09
CA ALA A 202 1.77 23.91 -2.17
C ALA A 202 1.19 24.74 -3.35
N ALA A 203 0.54 24.09 -4.32
CA ALA A 203 0.15 24.72 -5.57
C ALA A 203 -0.96 25.79 -5.38
N PRO A 204 -0.84 26.95 -6.05
CA PRO A 204 -1.90 27.95 -6.12
C PRO A 204 -3.11 27.40 -6.88
N HIS A 205 -4.33 27.75 -6.45
CA HIS A 205 -5.57 27.26 -7.09
C HIS A 205 -6.09 28.17 -8.23
N GLY A 206 -5.38 29.26 -8.55
CA GLY A 206 -5.79 30.26 -9.55
C GLY A 206 -4.64 30.67 -10.48
N ASP A 207 -4.67 31.92 -10.97
CA ASP A 207 -3.79 32.42 -12.05
C ASP A 207 -2.27 32.27 -11.78
N GLY A 208 -1.85 32.16 -10.51
CA GLY A 208 -0.46 31.91 -10.14
C GLY A 208 0.04 30.48 -10.42
N PHE A 209 -0.85 29.55 -10.80
CA PHE A 209 -0.47 28.15 -10.99
C PHE A 209 0.57 27.97 -12.10
N SER A 210 0.38 28.60 -13.26
CA SER A 210 1.28 28.39 -14.39
C SER A 210 2.70 28.85 -14.10
N GLU A 211 2.86 29.97 -13.39
CA GLU A 211 4.17 30.43 -12.91
C GLU A 211 4.76 29.46 -11.88
N TYR A 212 3.96 29.03 -10.91
CA TYR A 212 4.37 28.04 -9.92
C TYR A 212 4.89 26.75 -10.57
N TRP A 213 4.15 26.21 -11.54
CA TRP A 213 4.52 24.96 -12.22
C TRP A 213 5.76 25.13 -13.07
N LEU A 214 5.91 26.28 -13.74
CA LEU A 214 7.13 26.62 -14.47
C LEU A 214 8.36 26.67 -13.54
N GLN A 215 8.22 27.19 -12.31
CA GLN A 215 9.29 27.19 -11.31
C GLN A 215 9.65 25.76 -10.84
N GLN A 216 8.72 24.80 -10.91
CA GLN A 216 9.01 23.41 -10.55
C GLN A 216 9.80 22.66 -11.63
N ARG A 217 9.86 23.20 -12.86
CA ARG A 217 10.27 22.46 -14.05
C ARG A 217 11.68 21.88 -13.98
N GLU A 218 12.65 22.61 -13.45
CA GLU A 218 14.01 22.08 -13.28
C GLU A 218 14.04 20.86 -12.35
N SER A 219 13.37 20.96 -11.20
CA SER A 219 13.29 19.84 -10.25
C SER A 219 12.50 18.64 -10.80
N LEU A 220 11.47 18.91 -11.62
CA LEU A 220 10.71 17.88 -12.31
C LEU A 220 11.60 17.17 -13.34
N ASP A 221 12.29 17.91 -14.20
CA ASP A 221 13.14 17.34 -15.25
C ASP A 221 14.28 16.51 -14.68
N LEU A 222 14.88 16.92 -13.54
CA LEU A 222 15.87 16.12 -12.82
C LEU A 222 15.30 14.78 -12.33
N LEU A 223 14.11 14.80 -11.74
CA LEU A 223 13.42 13.59 -11.30
C LEU A 223 13.07 12.67 -12.48
N LEU A 224 12.52 13.22 -13.56
CA LEU A 224 12.13 12.45 -14.74
C LEU A 224 13.34 11.83 -15.43
N ALA A 225 14.49 12.51 -15.44
CA ALA A 225 15.73 11.94 -15.96
C ALA A 225 16.18 10.72 -15.13
N ASP A 226 16.12 10.81 -13.80
CA ASP A 226 16.45 9.69 -12.92
C ASP A 226 15.47 8.52 -13.09
N LEU A 227 14.16 8.80 -13.12
CA LEU A 227 13.13 7.80 -13.39
C LEU A 227 13.28 7.15 -14.77
N THR A 228 13.77 7.88 -15.77
CA THR A 228 14.04 7.31 -17.10
C THR A 228 15.22 6.33 -17.04
N ASN A 229 16.29 6.67 -16.32
CA ASN A 229 17.41 5.76 -16.13
C ASN A 229 17.00 4.48 -15.36
N GLN A 230 16.16 4.63 -14.33
CA GLN A 230 15.62 3.50 -13.58
C GLN A 230 14.68 2.65 -14.44
N TYR A 231 13.82 3.28 -15.25
CA TYR A 231 12.88 2.62 -16.16
C TYR A 231 13.59 1.61 -17.06
N ASP A 232 14.66 2.02 -17.75
CA ASP A 232 15.38 1.15 -18.68
C ASP A 232 15.90 -0.12 -17.98
N VAL A 233 16.45 0.05 -16.77
CA VAL A 233 16.98 -1.06 -15.97
C VAL A 233 15.86 -1.99 -15.50
N LEU A 234 14.76 -1.44 -15.01
CA LEU A 234 13.64 -2.22 -14.47
C LEU A 234 12.90 -2.97 -15.58
N ILE A 235 12.69 -2.35 -16.75
CA ILE A 235 12.08 -2.99 -17.91
C ILE A 235 12.94 -4.14 -18.43
N GLN A 236 14.26 -3.94 -18.57
CA GLN A 236 15.18 -5.00 -19.02
C GLN A 236 15.16 -6.22 -18.09
N ARG A 237 14.90 -6.00 -16.79
CA ARG A 237 14.80 -7.06 -15.78
C ARG A 237 13.38 -7.62 -15.62
N GLY A 238 12.38 -7.05 -16.30
CA GLY A 238 10.97 -7.44 -16.13
C GLY A 238 10.43 -7.14 -14.73
N GLN A 239 10.93 -6.10 -14.07
CA GLN A 239 10.61 -5.74 -12.68
C GLN A 239 9.65 -4.55 -12.55
N LEU A 240 9.39 -3.83 -13.64
CA LEU A 240 8.39 -2.77 -13.69
C LEU A 240 7.06 -3.34 -14.20
N LEU A 241 6.10 -3.53 -13.30
CA LEU A 241 4.81 -4.17 -13.57
C LEU A 241 3.81 -3.21 -14.22
N ILE A 242 3.87 -1.94 -13.84
CA ILE A 242 3.10 -0.84 -14.43
C ILE A 242 4.06 0.21 -14.93
N THR A 243 4.08 0.41 -16.25
CA THR A 243 4.94 1.40 -16.89
C THR A 243 4.28 2.79 -16.94
N PRO A 244 5.06 3.88 -17.08
CA PRO A 244 4.49 5.21 -17.30
C PRO A 244 3.58 5.27 -18.53
N GLU A 245 3.88 4.56 -19.61
CA GLU A 245 3.04 4.47 -20.79
C GLU A 245 1.65 3.91 -20.48
N GLN A 246 1.60 2.83 -19.68
CA GLN A 246 0.34 2.23 -19.25
C GLN A 246 -0.43 3.16 -18.31
N ALA A 247 0.24 3.75 -17.32
CA ALA A 247 -0.40 4.62 -16.35
C ALA A 247 -0.95 5.91 -16.97
N PHE A 248 -0.19 6.52 -17.90
CA PHE A 248 -0.59 7.75 -18.58
C PHE A 248 -1.40 7.51 -19.85
N GLU A 249 -1.66 6.26 -20.22
CA GLU A 249 -2.38 5.87 -21.44
C GLU A 249 -1.79 6.53 -22.69
N VAL A 250 -0.50 6.28 -22.92
CA VAL A 250 0.28 6.78 -24.07
C VAL A 250 1.15 5.66 -24.63
N ASP A 251 1.69 5.85 -25.84
CA ASP A 251 2.48 4.81 -26.50
C ASP A 251 3.99 4.88 -26.18
N GLN A 252 4.45 6.01 -25.66
CA GLN A 252 5.89 6.28 -25.47
C GLN A 252 6.17 6.96 -24.14
N LEU A 253 7.27 6.59 -23.50
CA LEU A 253 7.73 7.17 -22.23
C LEU A 253 7.80 8.70 -22.26
N ASP A 254 8.38 9.27 -23.33
CA ASP A 254 8.49 10.73 -23.48
C ASP A 254 7.12 11.43 -23.49
N GLN A 255 6.09 10.79 -24.06
CA GLN A 255 4.73 11.34 -24.05
C GLN A 255 4.13 11.35 -22.65
N ALA A 256 4.45 10.38 -21.80
CA ALA A 256 4.01 10.36 -20.40
C ALA A 256 4.66 11.51 -19.62
N TRP A 257 5.95 11.73 -19.83
CA TRP A 257 6.70 12.83 -19.25
C TRP A 257 6.24 14.19 -19.75
N ASP A 258 5.90 14.31 -21.02
CA ASP A 258 5.36 15.54 -21.58
C ASP A 258 3.96 15.87 -21.04
N LYS A 259 3.12 14.86 -20.75
CA LYS A 259 1.86 15.07 -20.02
C LYS A 259 2.10 15.71 -18.64
N LEU A 260 3.12 15.27 -17.89
CA LEU A 260 3.49 15.88 -16.60
C LEU A 260 4.03 17.31 -16.75
N ARG A 261 4.93 17.53 -17.71
CA ARG A 261 5.48 18.86 -18.00
C ARG A 261 4.40 19.84 -18.46
N GLY A 262 3.38 19.34 -19.15
CA GLY A 262 2.30 20.11 -19.75
C GLY A 262 1.14 20.48 -18.82
N ILE A 263 1.18 20.06 -17.55
CA ILE A 263 0.15 20.43 -16.56
C ILE A 263 0.05 21.95 -16.46
N SER A 264 -1.16 22.47 -16.64
CA SER A 264 -1.43 23.90 -16.81
C SER A 264 -2.34 24.50 -15.73
N SER A 265 -2.96 23.66 -14.89
CA SER A 265 -3.81 24.09 -13.78
C SER A 265 -3.68 23.21 -12.52
N TYR A 266 -4.10 23.75 -11.38
CA TYR A 266 -4.20 22.98 -10.12
C TYR A 266 -5.11 21.76 -10.27
N GLY A 267 -6.21 21.90 -11.00
CA GLY A 267 -7.14 20.80 -11.25
C GLY A 267 -6.47 19.65 -12.00
N GLU A 268 -5.66 19.95 -13.01
CA GLU A 268 -4.88 18.95 -13.74
C GLU A 268 -3.80 18.31 -12.87
N LEU A 269 -3.08 19.08 -12.07
CA LEU A 269 -2.07 18.56 -11.14
C LEU A 269 -2.69 17.60 -10.13
N LYS A 270 -3.79 18.02 -9.48
CA LYS A 270 -4.52 17.22 -8.52
C LYS A 270 -5.08 15.95 -9.17
N ASN A 271 -5.66 16.06 -10.36
CA ASN A 271 -6.18 14.92 -11.10
C ASN A 271 -5.07 13.93 -11.47
N CYS A 272 -3.93 14.40 -11.97
CA CYS A 272 -2.78 13.55 -12.29
C CYS A 272 -2.25 12.84 -11.04
N PHE A 273 -2.12 13.57 -9.92
CA PHE A 273 -1.72 12.95 -8.67
C PHE A 273 -2.74 11.91 -8.20
N GLN A 274 -4.04 12.22 -8.15
CA GLN A 274 -5.03 11.30 -7.56
C GLN A 274 -5.32 10.09 -8.46
N ASN A 275 -5.46 10.31 -9.77
CA ASN A 275 -6.05 9.33 -10.69
C ASN A 275 -5.04 8.66 -11.62
N THR A 276 -3.78 9.13 -11.65
CA THR A 276 -2.71 8.54 -12.48
C THR A 276 -1.57 8.01 -11.63
N VAL A 277 -0.88 8.90 -10.90
CA VAL A 277 0.33 8.53 -10.15
C VAL A 277 -0.02 7.92 -8.79
N GLY A 278 -0.94 8.54 -8.08
CA GLY A 278 -1.33 8.21 -6.70
C GLY A 278 -1.78 6.77 -6.55
N ARG A 279 -2.47 6.22 -7.55
CA ARG A 279 -2.91 4.82 -7.59
C ARG A 279 -1.76 3.81 -7.39
N TYR A 280 -0.54 4.17 -7.80
CA TYR A 280 0.64 3.29 -7.76
C TYR A 280 1.70 3.73 -6.76
N SER A 281 1.65 4.98 -6.29
CA SER A 281 2.72 5.62 -5.53
C SER A 281 2.51 5.63 -4.02
N GLU A 282 1.45 5.00 -3.51
CA GLU A 282 1.14 5.07 -2.07
C GLU A 282 2.11 4.24 -1.20
N ARG A 283 2.92 3.38 -1.82
CA ARG A 283 3.73 2.36 -1.14
C ARG A 283 5.22 2.63 -1.30
N ALA A 284 5.94 2.72 -0.19
CA ALA A 284 7.40 2.80 -0.15
C ALA A 284 8.11 1.43 -0.31
N GLY A 285 7.41 0.41 -0.82
CA GLY A 285 7.91 -0.96 -0.96
C GLY A 285 6.90 -2.00 -0.49
N TYR A 286 7.24 -3.28 -0.62
CA TYR A 286 6.46 -4.41 -0.13
C TYR A 286 7.34 -5.32 0.74
N TYR A 287 6.81 -5.71 1.89
CA TYR A 287 7.50 -6.49 2.90
C TYR A 287 6.72 -7.76 3.21
N VAL A 288 7.42 -8.89 3.30
CA VAL A 288 6.84 -10.12 3.85
C VAL A 288 7.22 -10.22 5.31
N LEU A 289 6.23 -10.37 6.18
CA LEU A 289 6.36 -10.19 7.62
C LEU A 289 5.76 -11.38 8.34
N ASP A 290 6.43 -11.89 9.38
CA ASP A 290 5.80 -12.83 10.30
C ASP A 290 4.74 -12.09 11.13
N ALA A 291 3.47 -12.48 10.96
CA ALA A 291 2.35 -11.85 11.64
C ALA A 291 2.45 -11.96 13.18
N LYS A 292 3.08 -13.00 13.73
CA LYS A 292 3.32 -13.09 15.18
C LYS A 292 4.40 -12.12 15.64
N GLN A 293 5.44 -11.92 14.83
CA GLN A 293 6.46 -10.90 15.13
C GLN A 293 5.87 -9.50 15.06
N VAL A 294 4.99 -9.22 14.10
CA VAL A 294 4.23 -7.96 14.02
C VAL A 294 3.39 -7.74 15.28
N LEU A 295 2.69 -8.77 15.77
CA LEU A 295 1.94 -8.67 17.04
C LEU A 295 2.87 -8.42 18.24
N ALA A 296 3.98 -9.16 18.34
CA ALA A 296 4.95 -8.99 19.42
C ALA A 296 5.58 -7.59 19.42
N ALA A 297 5.95 -7.09 18.25
CA ALA A 297 6.43 -5.73 18.04
C ALA A 297 5.40 -4.70 18.50
N ALA A 298 4.13 -4.86 18.13
CA ALA A 298 3.08 -3.94 18.55
C ALA A 298 2.88 -3.90 20.08
N LYS A 299 3.13 -5.01 20.78
CA LYS A 299 3.07 -5.07 22.26
C LYS A 299 4.30 -4.48 22.95
N THR A 300 5.44 -4.44 22.28
CA THR A 300 6.75 -4.19 22.92
C THR A 300 7.52 -3.01 22.32
N SER A 301 7.00 -2.39 21.26
CA SER A 301 7.68 -1.35 20.47
C SER A 301 9.04 -1.80 19.92
N GLN A 302 9.20 -3.10 19.68
CA GLN A 302 10.38 -3.64 19.00
C GLN A 302 10.24 -3.49 17.48
N SER A 303 11.34 -3.29 16.77
CA SER A 303 11.34 -3.24 15.31
C SER A 303 10.96 -4.59 14.70
N VAL A 304 10.14 -4.56 13.65
CA VAL A 304 9.81 -5.74 12.85
C VAL A 304 10.88 -5.92 11.77
N LEU A 305 11.25 -7.18 11.49
CA LEU A 305 12.11 -7.52 10.37
C LEU A 305 11.28 -8.16 9.26
N ASP A 306 11.62 -7.86 8.01
CA ASP A 306 11.08 -8.58 6.87
C ASP A 306 11.71 -9.98 6.72
N ILE A 307 11.22 -10.74 5.75
CA ILE A 307 11.70 -12.09 5.45
C ILE A 307 13.18 -12.14 5.01
N HIS A 308 13.76 -10.99 4.62
CA HIS A 308 15.16 -10.81 4.26
C HIS A 308 16.00 -10.23 5.42
N GLY A 309 15.41 -10.09 6.62
CA GLY A 309 16.06 -9.56 7.81
C GLY A 309 16.24 -8.03 7.80
N GLN A 310 15.59 -7.32 6.89
CA GLN A 310 15.64 -5.85 6.84
C GLN A 310 14.66 -5.25 7.85
N PRO A 311 15.07 -4.20 8.59
CA PRO A 311 14.17 -3.51 9.49
C PRO A 311 13.05 -2.81 8.71
N VAL A 312 11.84 -2.94 9.22
CA VAL A 312 10.62 -2.37 8.68
C VAL A 312 10.23 -1.20 9.58
N ALA A 313 9.96 -0.03 8.99
CA ALA A 313 9.66 1.18 9.75
C ALA A 313 8.41 1.01 10.62
N ASP A 314 8.44 1.56 11.84
CA ASP A 314 7.35 1.40 12.83
C ASP A 314 6.02 2.04 12.36
N SER A 315 6.09 3.02 11.45
CA SER A 315 4.94 3.72 10.87
C SER A 315 4.13 2.89 9.86
N ILE A 316 4.54 1.65 9.58
CA ILE A 316 3.92 0.78 8.57
C ILE A 316 2.66 0.10 9.10
N PHE A 317 2.48 0.04 10.43
CA PHE A 317 1.33 -0.61 11.05
C PHE A 317 0.56 0.35 11.95
N ASN A 318 -0.77 0.31 11.84
CA ASN A 318 -1.62 0.82 12.90
C ASN A 318 -1.56 -0.15 14.09
N LEU A 319 -0.82 0.22 15.14
CA LEU A 319 -0.54 -0.64 16.28
C LEU A 319 -1.81 -1.11 16.99
N GLU A 320 -2.81 -0.24 17.14
CA GLU A 320 -4.09 -0.58 17.76
C GLU A 320 -4.83 -1.65 16.96
N THR A 321 -4.85 -1.51 15.63
CA THR A 321 -5.42 -2.51 14.72
C THR A 321 -4.72 -3.85 14.83
N VAL A 322 -3.38 -3.85 14.84
CA VAL A 322 -2.59 -5.08 15.01
C VAL A 322 -2.94 -5.73 16.34
N LEU A 323 -2.96 -4.97 17.42
CA LEU A 323 -3.27 -5.46 18.76
C LEU A 323 -4.69 -6.02 18.84
N VAL A 324 -5.68 -5.43 18.17
CA VAL A 324 -7.07 -5.93 18.18
C VAL A 324 -7.20 -7.20 17.33
N VAL A 325 -6.78 -7.14 16.07
CA VAL A 325 -7.02 -8.22 15.09
C VAL A 325 -6.09 -9.40 15.34
N PHE A 326 -4.78 -9.18 15.45
CA PHE A 326 -3.81 -10.29 15.53
C PHE A 326 -3.84 -10.99 16.88
N SER A 327 -4.10 -10.28 17.99
CA SER A 327 -4.37 -10.95 19.28
C SER A 327 -5.52 -11.92 19.18
N SER A 328 -6.59 -11.51 18.49
CA SER A 328 -7.78 -12.33 18.32
C SER A 328 -7.51 -13.55 17.43
N ILE A 329 -6.69 -13.40 16.38
CA ILE A 329 -6.28 -14.51 15.50
C ILE A 329 -5.38 -15.52 16.21
N PHE A 330 -4.43 -15.05 17.03
CA PHE A 330 -3.49 -15.92 17.72
C PHE A 330 -3.98 -16.40 19.10
N ASN A 331 -5.24 -16.11 19.46
CA ASN A 331 -5.82 -16.37 20.79
C ASN A 331 -4.95 -15.84 21.93
N GLU A 332 -4.20 -14.78 21.65
CA GLU A 332 -3.41 -14.07 22.64
C GLU A 332 -4.29 -12.95 23.16
N HIS A 333 -5.12 -13.26 24.15
CA HIS A 333 -5.85 -12.26 24.92
C HIS A 333 -4.83 -11.35 25.62
N SER A 334 -4.36 -10.34 24.89
CA SER A 334 -3.94 -9.09 25.51
C SER A 334 -5.17 -8.59 26.26
N ALA A 335 -5.00 -8.07 27.47
CA ALA A 335 -6.01 -7.26 28.10
C ALA A 335 -6.22 -5.97 27.26
N ILE A 336 -6.81 -6.11 26.08
CA ILE A 336 -7.60 -5.04 25.47
C ILE A 336 -8.71 -4.92 26.49
N LYS A 337 -8.64 -3.88 27.33
CA LYS A 337 -9.66 -3.60 28.34
C LYS A 337 -11.01 -3.86 27.68
N GLU A 338 -11.77 -4.79 28.25
CA GLU A 338 -13.18 -4.93 27.95
C GLU A 338 -13.83 -3.56 28.20
N TYR A 339 -13.90 -2.73 27.16
CA TYR A 339 -14.89 -1.69 27.04
C TYR A 339 -16.01 -2.31 26.21
N ILE A 340 -16.77 -3.16 26.91
CA ILE A 340 -18.16 -3.46 26.59
C ILE A 340 -18.94 -2.29 27.22
N PRO A 341 -19.88 -1.66 26.48
CA PRO A 341 -20.25 -0.24 26.50
C PRO A 341 -20.45 0.46 27.85
#